data_AF-A0A8H9WCV3-F1
#
_entry.id   AF-A0A8H9WCV3-F1
#
_cell.length_a   1.000
_cell.length_b   1.000
_cell.length_c   1.000
_cell.angle_alpha   90.00
_cell.angle_beta   90.00
_cell.angle_gamma   90.00
#
_symmetry.space_group_name_H-M   'P 1'
#
loop_
_entity.id
_entity.type
_entity.pdbx_description
1 polymer ?
#
loop_
_entity_poly.entity_id
_entity_poly.type
_entity_poly.pdbx_seq_one_letter_code
_entity_poly.pdbx_strand_id
1 'polypeptide(L)'
;MSNILKEKIMDLMERSDFMTLSTSIAGNSSAANVYFANDGLDMYFFTFNPTRKAVQIAFNPKIQCVVRPDGEDGIKELQIDGFAKKITDQAEKDKAREAVLKVTKAFSEYMHDDFLIANDVVGYYKIKPTVIKYVDFFAETQFEWMEISENRPSILSEFLGGLGRAIKRWMTIVRAPFLTATIAPILLGSAIAYKELLVFNWSIFWLVLLGAIFAQCGTNTINDYFDHKSRTDELNKLASPFNGGSRAIQSGLITPANMLLVSVLFFGSTIGIGLELNNLLFGDYLAISVLMYLGLIGVFLGVMYTGFLRLAYNGLGDLAVFIGFGPLMVFGSALAQEAVYTKGSYNVIIDPVTILAYSIPVGIFIALVLFINCFQDYNSDKAANKNSWVVRLAGPGDKANYRAPFKVWKNLMMLSFTIILGASVYTGNLFTLIALLPLLIFNFASKKGSNWLDEWEKEDANLQQLPYELLIVNVSTIGIHFLTGILLTLGILISTWI
;
A
#
# COMPACT_ATOMS: atom_id res chain seq x y z
N MET A 1 22.69 -41.94 -18.25
CA MET A 1 23.14 -41.38 -16.96
C MET A 1 21.96 -41.16 -15.98
N SER A 2 20.86 -41.92 -16.06
CA SER A 2 19.54 -41.38 -15.66
C SER A 2 18.75 -42.07 -14.54
N ASN A 3 19.15 -43.23 -14.02
CA ASN A 3 18.44 -43.86 -12.88
C ASN A 3 19.19 -43.75 -11.56
N ILE A 4 20.49 -44.01 -11.52
CA ILE A 4 21.29 -43.97 -10.28
C ILE A 4 21.31 -42.57 -9.66
N LEU A 5 21.54 -41.52 -10.45
CA LEU A 5 21.52 -40.15 -9.94
C LEU A 5 20.13 -39.77 -9.41
N LYS A 6 19.07 -40.22 -10.10
CA LYS A 6 17.69 -39.99 -9.65
C LYS A 6 17.41 -40.71 -8.34
N GLU A 7 17.87 -41.95 -8.17
CA GLU A 7 17.77 -42.70 -6.91
C GLU A 7 18.53 -41.99 -5.77
N LYS A 8 19.75 -41.51 -6.02
CA LYS A 8 20.53 -40.70 -5.05
C LYS A 8 19.78 -39.43 -4.62
N ILE A 9 19.16 -38.74 -5.57
CA ILE A 9 18.37 -37.53 -5.31
C ILE A 9 17.13 -37.86 -4.48
N MET A 10 16.38 -38.89 -4.87
CA MET A 10 15.17 -39.32 -4.16
C MET A 10 15.49 -39.76 -2.73
N ASP A 11 16.58 -40.52 -2.53
CA ASP A 11 17.05 -40.92 -1.20
C ASP A 11 17.30 -39.71 -0.28
N LEU A 12 18.04 -38.70 -0.75
CA LEU A 12 18.28 -37.48 0.04
C LEU A 12 16.98 -36.70 0.33
N MET A 13 16.05 -36.63 -0.62
CA MET A 13 14.77 -35.94 -0.41
C MET A 13 13.88 -36.67 0.60
N GLU A 14 13.76 -37.99 0.49
CA GLU A 14 12.91 -38.82 1.35
C GLU A 14 13.44 -38.93 2.79
N ARG A 15 14.76 -38.81 2.98
CA ARG A 15 15.39 -38.76 4.32
C ARG A 15 15.40 -37.35 4.93
N SER A 16 14.88 -36.34 4.25
CA SER A 16 14.91 -34.94 4.71
C SER A 16 13.52 -34.42 5.04
N ASP A 17 13.35 -33.90 6.26
CA ASP A 17 12.10 -33.25 6.65
C ASP A 17 12.07 -31.75 6.28
N PHE A 18 13.24 -31.15 6.11
CA PHE A 18 13.41 -29.71 5.88
C PHE A 18 14.19 -29.41 4.61
N MET A 19 13.83 -28.29 3.99
CA MET A 19 14.68 -27.62 3.02
C MET A 19 14.94 -26.18 3.46
N THR A 20 16.15 -25.68 3.18
CA THR A 20 16.44 -24.24 3.27
C THR A 20 16.00 -23.60 1.98
N LEU A 21 14.90 -22.85 2.00
CA LEU A 21 14.35 -22.17 0.84
C LEU A 21 14.86 -20.73 0.77
N SER A 22 15.49 -20.37 -0.34
CA SER A 22 15.96 -19.04 -0.68
C SER A 22 15.06 -18.38 -1.72
N THR A 23 14.73 -17.11 -1.46
CA THR A 23 13.91 -16.24 -2.31
C THR A 23 14.61 -14.89 -2.45
N SER A 24 14.44 -14.20 -3.57
CA SER A 24 15.07 -12.89 -3.77
C SER A 24 14.29 -12.01 -4.73
N ILE A 25 14.27 -10.70 -4.44
CA ILE A 25 13.73 -9.67 -5.34
C ILE A 25 14.72 -8.53 -5.40
N ALA A 26 15.22 -8.23 -6.61
CA ALA A 26 16.17 -7.13 -6.85
C ALA A 26 17.36 -7.12 -5.86
N GLY A 27 17.94 -8.31 -5.61
CA GLY A 27 19.06 -8.49 -4.69
C GLY A 27 18.70 -8.54 -3.20
N ASN A 28 17.43 -8.35 -2.82
CA ASN A 28 16.99 -8.39 -1.42
C ASN A 28 16.58 -9.81 -0.99
N SER A 29 17.57 -10.68 -0.80
CA SER A 29 17.37 -12.11 -0.55
C SER A 29 16.87 -12.45 0.86
N SER A 30 16.19 -13.59 0.99
CA SER A 30 15.74 -14.19 2.24
C SER A 30 15.89 -15.70 2.16
N ALA A 31 16.36 -16.33 3.23
CA ALA A 31 16.40 -17.77 3.39
C ALA A 31 15.62 -18.20 4.63
N ALA A 32 14.92 -19.32 4.57
CA ALA A 32 14.22 -19.89 5.72
C ALA A 32 14.10 -21.42 5.59
N ASN A 33 14.15 -22.12 6.72
CA ASN A 33 13.81 -23.53 6.75
C ASN A 33 12.30 -23.70 6.63
N VAL A 34 11.88 -24.65 5.80
CA VAL A 34 10.48 -25.04 5.66
C VAL A 34 10.40 -26.56 5.65
N TYR A 35 9.36 -27.09 6.28
CA TYR A 35 8.98 -28.48 6.09
C TYR A 35 8.50 -28.66 4.66
N PHE A 36 8.96 -29.72 4.01
CA PHE A 36 8.56 -30.04 2.65
C PHE A 36 8.25 -31.53 2.53
N ALA A 37 7.46 -31.87 1.53
CA ALA A 37 7.22 -33.23 1.09
C ALA A 37 7.43 -33.28 -0.42
N ASN A 38 7.83 -34.43 -0.95
CA ASN A 38 8.06 -34.62 -2.38
C ASN A 38 7.06 -35.58 -3.03
N ASP A 39 6.81 -35.37 -4.31
CA ASP A 39 6.03 -36.24 -5.19
C ASP A 39 6.83 -36.43 -6.48
N GLY A 40 7.63 -37.50 -6.51
CA GLY A 40 8.76 -37.57 -7.43
C GLY A 40 9.72 -36.41 -7.16
N LEU A 41 9.99 -35.61 -8.20
CA LEU A 41 10.90 -34.47 -8.13
C LEU A 41 10.19 -33.15 -7.77
N ASP A 42 8.86 -33.11 -7.87
CA ASP A 42 8.11 -31.94 -7.43
C ASP A 42 8.10 -31.88 -5.90
N MET A 43 8.23 -30.68 -5.33
CA MET A 43 8.20 -30.50 -3.87
C MET A 43 7.01 -29.63 -3.48
N TYR A 44 6.40 -29.96 -2.35
CA TYR A 44 5.34 -29.22 -1.71
C TYR A 44 5.81 -28.72 -0.36
N PHE A 45 5.51 -27.46 -0.05
CA PHE A 45 5.76 -26.92 1.27
C PHE A 45 4.62 -26.04 1.73
N PHE A 46 4.56 -25.88 3.05
CA PHE A 46 3.61 -25.03 3.73
C PHE A 46 4.29 -23.78 4.30
N THR A 47 3.58 -22.65 4.26
CA THR A 47 3.94 -21.46 5.04
C THR A 47 2.71 -20.62 5.37
N PHE A 48 2.78 -19.89 6.49
CA PHE A 48 1.84 -18.82 6.76
C PHE A 48 1.97 -17.66 5.76
N ASN A 49 0.86 -16.97 5.54
CA ASN A 49 0.72 -15.76 4.75
C ASN A 49 0.19 -14.59 5.59
N PRO A 50 0.65 -13.36 5.31
CA PRO A 50 1.82 -13.06 4.50
C PRO A 50 3.11 -13.34 5.28
N THR A 51 4.08 -14.02 4.65
CA THR A 51 5.48 -14.05 5.12
C THR A 51 6.38 -13.52 4.01
N ARG A 52 7.60 -13.06 4.36
CA ARG A 52 8.56 -12.52 3.39
C ARG A 52 8.75 -13.45 2.18
N LYS A 53 9.03 -14.73 2.39
CA LYS A 53 9.17 -15.73 1.31
C LYS A 53 7.90 -15.91 0.48
N ALA A 54 6.74 -15.99 1.11
CA ALA A 54 5.45 -16.13 0.42
C ALA A 54 5.16 -14.93 -0.50
N VAL A 55 5.43 -13.73 0.00
CA VAL A 55 5.31 -12.49 -0.78
C VAL A 55 6.36 -12.46 -1.88
N GLN A 56 7.62 -12.79 -1.59
CA GLN A 56 8.67 -12.78 -2.60
C GLN A 56 8.38 -13.73 -3.75
N ILE A 57 7.89 -14.95 -3.47
CA ILE A 57 7.47 -15.92 -4.51
C ILE A 57 6.39 -15.35 -5.43
N ALA A 58 5.45 -14.57 -4.89
CA ALA A 58 4.37 -13.97 -5.69
C ALA A 58 4.89 -12.90 -6.69
N PHE A 59 6.05 -12.29 -6.43
CA PHE A 59 6.65 -11.26 -7.28
C PHE A 59 7.88 -11.76 -8.08
N ASN A 60 8.55 -12.80 -7.60
CA ASN A 60 9.58 -13.54 -8.30
C ASN A 60 9.47 -15.04 -7.95
N PRO A 61 8.94 -15.87 -8.86
CA PRO A 61 8.75 -17.29 -8.60
C PRO A 61 10.07 -18.09 -8.62
N LYS A 62 11.19 -17.51 -9.08
CA LYS A 62 12.48 -18.17 -9.05
C LYS A 62 12.94 -18.37 -7.61
N ILE A 63 13.29 -19.60 -7.28
CA ILE A 63 13.80 -19.98 -5.97
C ILE A 63 15.08 -20.79 -6.12
N GLN A 64 15.80 -20.86 -5.01
CA GLN A 64 16.83 -21.88 -4.81
C GLN A 64 16.54 -22.57 -3.49
N CYS A 65 16.76 -23.87 -3.39
CA CYS A 65 16.72 -24.54 -2.10
C CYS A 65 17.86 -25.52 -1.92
N VAL A 66 18.21 -25.74 -0.65
CA VAL A 66 19.16 -26.76 -0.23
C VAL A 66 18.40 -27.79 0.59
N VAL A 67 18.55 -29.06 0.23
CA VAL A 67 17.99 -30.21 0.97
C VAL A 67 19.16 -31.00 1.54
N ARG A 68 19.12 -31.23 2.85
CA ARG A 68 20.16 -31.95 3.57
C ARG A 68 19.50 -32.79 4.68
N PRO A 69 19.64 -34.13 4.65
CA PRO A 69 19.17 -34.97 5.73
C PRO A 69 19.93 -34.72 7.03
N ASP A 70 19.28 -35.01 8.15
CA ASP A 70 19.97 -35.04 9.43
C ASP A 70 20.99 -36.19 9.47
N GLY A 71 22.15 -35.95 10.10
CA GLY A 71 23.22 -36.94 10.24
C GLY A 71 24.23 -37.01 9.08
N GLU A 72 24.11 -36.18 8.04
CA GLU A 72 25.07 -36.12 6.93
C GLU A 72 26.23 -35.12 7.15
N ASP A 73 26.25 -34.36 8.25
CA ASP A 73 27.25 -33.32 8.58
C ASP A 73 27.54 -32.28 7.46
N GLY A 74 26.67 -32.17 6.45
CA GLY A 74 26.89 -31.33 5.27
C GLY A 74 27.79 -31.96 4.19
N ILE A 75 28.11 -33.24 4.31
CA ILE A 75 28.89 -34.00 3.33
C ILE A 75 28.06 -34.26 2.07
N LYS A 76 26.78 -34.61 2.24
CA LYS A 76 25.83 -34.87 1.15
C LYS A 76 24.68 -33.90 1.20
N GLU A 77 24.39 -33.28 0.05
CA GLU A 77 23.28 -32.33 -0.07
C GLU A 77 22.75 -32.25 -1.50
N LEU A 78 21.55 -31.71 -1.62
CA LEU A 78 20.98 -31.28 -2.89
C LEU A 78 20.97 -29.77 -2.97
N GLN A 79 21.47 -29.22 -4.06
CA GLN A 79 21.28 -27.81 -4.42
C GLN A 79 20.30 -27.76 -5.60
N ILE A 80 19.18 -27.08 -5.41
CA ILE A 80 18.06 -27.11 -6.35
C ILE A 80 17.74 -25.70 -6.82
N ASP A 81 17.73 -25.52 -8.13
CA ASP A 81 17.14 -24.35 -8.79
C ASP A 81 15.73 -24.71 -9.27
N GLY A 82 14.79 -23.78 -9.14
CA GLY A 82 13.44 -24.04 -9.61
C GLY A 82 12.51 -22.85 -9.57
N PHE A 83 11.23 -23.16 -9.77
CA PHE A 83 10.15 -22.19 -9.68
C PHE A 83 9.14 -22.62 -8.62
N ALA A 84 8.86 -21.74 -7.66
CA ALA A 84 7.80 -21.91 -6.69
C ALA A 84 6.53 -21.19 -7.18
N LYS A 85 5.38 -21.82 -6.98
CA LYS A 85 4.07 -21.19 -7.19
C LYS A 85 3.13 -21.53 -6.05
N LYS A 86 2.33 -20.55 -5.62
CA LYS A 86 1.23 -20.78 -4.69
C LYS A 86 0.17 -21.66 -5.36
N ILE A 87 -0.25 -22.70 -4.66
CA ILE A 87 -1.28 -23.62 -5.13
C ILE A 87 -2.65 -22.98 -4.89
N THR A 88 -3.45 -22.90 -5.95
CA THR A 88 -4.79 -22.30 -5.90
C THR A 88 -5.89 -23.34 -6.04
N ASP A 89 -5.62 -24.44 -6.73
CA ASP A 89 -6.55 -25.56 -6.89
C ASP A 89 -6.76 -26.28 -5.55
N GLN A 90 -8.03 -26.58 -5.22
CA GLN A 90 -8.37 -27.14 -3.90
C GLN A 90 -7.90 -28.59 -3.76
N ALA A 91 -8.03 -29.41 -4.80
CA ALA A 91 -7.59 -30.80 -4.75
C ALA A 91 -6.06 -30.90 -4.60
N GLU A 92 -5.31 -30.03 -5.30
CA GLU A 92 -3.86 -29.97 -5.15
C GLU A 92 -3.44 -29.41 -3.78
N LYS A 93 -4.20 -28.45 -3.21
CA LYS A 93 -3.97 -28.00 -1.82
C LYS A 93 -4.17 -29.12 -0.82
N ASP A 94 -5.24 -29.90 -0.95
CA ASP A 94 -5.53 -31.02 -0.05
C ASP A 94 -4.42 -32.08 -0.13
N LYS A 95 -3.97 -32.41 -1.35
CA LYS A 95 -2.81 -33.29 -1.57
C LYS A 95 -1.54 -32.75 -0.93
N ALA A 96 -1.23 -31.46 -1.12
CA ALA A 96 -0.04 -30.83 -0.55
C ALA A 96 -0.09 -30.81 0.98
N ARG A 97 -1.26 -30.53 1.56
CA ARG A 97 -1.49 -30.57 3.01
C ARG A 97 -1.25 -31.97 3.56
N GLU A 98 -1.86 -32.99 2.97
CA GLU A 98 -1.67 -34.38 3.40
C GLU A 98 -0.22 -34.82 3.30
N ALA A 99 0.48 -34.43 2.22
CA ALA A 99 1.90 -34.74 2.05
C ALA A 99 2.76 -34.10 3.15
N VAL A 100 2.56 -32.82 3.44
CA VAL A 100 3.33 -32.12 4.49
C VAL A 100 2.98 -32.64 5.90
N LEU A 101 1.72 -33.01 6.15
CA LEU A 101 1.29 -33.58 7.44
C LEU A 101 1.90 -34.96 7.75
N LYS A 102 2.34 -35.70 6.72
CA LYS A 102 3.12 -36.94 6.91
C LYS A 102 4.53 -36.67 7.43
N VAL A 103 5.09 -35.50 7.10
CA VAL A 103 6.44 -35.08 7.52
C VAL A 103 6.38 -34.41 8.89
N THR A 104 5.39 -33.56 9.15
CA THR A 104 5.24 -32.90 10.46
C THR A 104 3.80 -32.73 10.90
N LYS A 105 3.55 -32.97 12.19
CA LYS A 105 2.26 -32.68 12.85
C LYS A 105 2.28 -31.36 13.63
N ALA A 106 3.42 -30.67 13.71
CA ALA A 106 3.60 -29.50 14.56
C ALA A 106 2.64 -28.35 14.24
N PHE A 107 2.16 -28.25 12.99
CA PHE A 107 1.25 -27.21 12.53
C PHE A 107 -0.14 -27.73 12.16
N SER A 108 -0.48 -28.97 12.54
CA SER A 108 -1.73 -29.61 12.13
C SER A 108 -2.97 -28.83 12.56
N GLU A 109 -2.98 -28.28 13.78
CA GLU A 109 -4.07 -27.44 14.28
C GLU A 109 -4.34 -26.25 13.35
N TYR A 110 -3.29 -25.50 12.98
CA TYR A 110 -3.42 -24.36 12.06
C TYR A 110 -3.82 -24.77 10.64
N MET A 111 -3.36 -25.94 10.15
CA MET A 111 -3.66 -26.44 8.81
C MET A 111 -5.11 -26.94 8.64
N HIS A 112 -5.81 -27.17 9.75
CA HIS A 112 -7.22 -27.58 9.80
C HIS A 112 -8.16 -26.48 10.30
N ASP A 113 -7.64 -25.31 10.66
CA ASP A 113 -8.44 -24.19 11.14
C ASP A 113 -9.21 -23.51 9.98
N ASP A 114 -10.55 -23.62 10.02
CA ASP A 114 -11.43 -23.07 8.99
C ASP A 114 -11.32 -21.56 8.83
N PHE A 115 -11.08 -20.82 9.93
CA PHE A 115 -10.93 -19.37 9.90
C PHE A 115 -9.63 -18.97 9.19
N LEU A 116 -8.51 -19.63 9.52
CA LEU A 116 -7.21 -19.38 8.88
C LEU A 116 -7.22 -19.76 7.39
N ILE A 117 -7.92 -20.83 7.03
CA ILE A 117 -8.10 -21.26 5.64
C ILE A 117 -8.95 -20.25 4.87
N ALA A 118 -10.11 -19.84 5.43
CA ALA A 118 -11.02 -18.89 4.79
C ALA A 118 -10.38 -17.52 4.55
N ASN A 119 -9.43 -17.13 5.39
CA ASN A 119 -8.68 -15.86 5.29
C ASN A 119 -7.32 -15.99 4.57
N ASP A 120 -7.04 -17.12 3.92
CA ASP A 120 -5.82 -17.37 3.13
C ASP A 120 -4.50 -17.25 3.93
N VAL A 121 -4.57 -17.42 5.27
CA VAL A 121 -3.43 -17.37 6.19
C VAL A 121 -2.54 -18.61 6.02
N VAL A 122 -3.13 -19.75 5.65
CA VAL A 122 -2.42 -21.02 5.42
C VAL A 122 -2.13 -21.18 3.93
N GLY A 123 -0.86 -21.10 3.54
CA GLY A 123 -0.43 -21.18 2.14
C GLY A 123 0.31 -22.49 1.81
N TYR A 124 -0.10 -23.13 0.71
CA TYR A 124 0.62 -24.26 0.12
C TYR A 124 1.28 -23.86 -1.19
N TYR A 125 2.48 -24.36 -1.40
CA TYR A 125 3.33 -23.99 -2.53
C TYR A 125 3.93 -25.23 -3.16
N LYS A 126 4.00 -25.21 -4.48
CA LYS A 126 4.66 -26.24 -5.28
C LYS A 126 5.93 -25.69 -5.88
N ILE A 127 7.03 -26.41 -5.74
CA ILE A 127 8.30 -26.16 -6.39
C ILE A 127 8.46 -27.15 -7.54
N LYS A 128 8.73 -26.60 -8.72
CA LYS A 128 9.15 -27.35 -9.90
C LYS A 128 10.65 -27.15 -10.12
N PRO A 129 11.50 -28.16 -9.90
CA PRO A 129 12.93 -28.04 -10.12
C PRO A 129 13.25 -27.90 -11.62
N THR A 130 14.27 -27.12 -11.94
CA THR A 130 14.83 -27.02 -13.29
C THR A 130 16.26 -27.54 -13.35
N VAL A 131 16.98 -27.48 -12.23
CA VAL A 131 18.28 -28.12 -12.03
C VAL A 131 18.30 -28.69 -10.62
N ILE A 132 18.72 -29.94 -10.49
CA ILE A 132 19.03 -30.56 -9.18
C ILE A 132 20.47 -31.03 -9.23
N LYS A 133 21.29 -30.46 -8.35
CA LYS A 133 22.70 -30.83 -8.18
C LYS A 133 22.84 -31.68 -6.92
N TYR A 134 23.31 -32.90 -7.11
CA TYR A 134 23.74 -33.79 -6.04
C TYR A 134 25.20 -33.48 -5.70
N VAL A 135 25.47 -33.25 -4.43
CA VAL A 135 26.80 -32.99 -3.90
C VAL A 135 27.15 -34.12 -2.92
N ASP A 136 28.34 -34.70 -3.08
CA ASP A 136 28.95 -35.62 -2.11
C ASP A 136 30.44 -35.30 -2.02
N PHE A 137 30.86 -34.61 -0.95
CA PHE A 137 32.22 -34.13 -0.82
C PHE A 137 33.28 -35.25 -0.67
N PHE A 138 32.87 -36.49 -0.35
CA PHE A 138 33.77 -37.63 -0.22
C PHE A 138 33.70 -38.61 -1.39
N ALA A 139 32.78 -38.42 -2.34
CA ALA A 139 32.74 -39.21 -3.56
C ALA A 139 33.87 -38.81 -4.53
N GLU A 140 34.26 -39.77 -5.38
CA GLU A 140 35.21 -39.52 -6.47
C GLU A 140 34.66 -38.48 -7.46
N THR A 141 33.36 -38.56 -7.76
CA THR A 141 32.61 -37.53 -8.48
C THR A 141 31.83 -36.69 -7.48
N GLN A 142 32.40 -35.56 -7.06
CA GLN A 142 31.82 -34.72 -6.01
C GLN A 142 30.52 -34.01 -6.41
N PHE A 143 30.32 -33.76 -7.70
CA PHE A 143 29.19 -33.02 -8.22
C PHE A 143 28.56 -33.75 -9.40
N GLU A 144 27.29 -34.12 -9.25
CA GLU A 144 26.45 -34.67 -10.31
C GLU A 144 25.20 -33.79 -10.43
N TRP A 145 24.64 -33.61 -11.61
CA TRP A 145 23.41 -32.82 -11.75
C TRP A 145 22.48 -33.36 -12.83
N MET A 146 21.19 -33.05 -12.66
CA MET A 146 20.16 -33.28 -13.65
C MET A 146 19.47 -31.98 -14.02
N GLU A 147 19.25 -31.77 -15.32
CA GLU A 147 18.46 -30.66 -15.84
C GLU A 147 17.07 -31.13 -16.26
N ILE A 148 16.06 -30.36 -15.88
CA ILE A 148 14.64 -30.62 -16.18
C ILE A 148 14.13 -29.44 -17.00
N SER A 149 14.55 -29.37 -18.26
CA SER A 149 14.29 -28.22 -19.15
C SER A 149 12.81 -27.97 -19.38
N GLU A 150 11.97 -29.00 -19.33
CA GLU A 150 10.51 -28.94 -19.46
C GLU A 150 9.82 -28.14 -18.35
N ASN A 151 10.44 -28.00 -17.19
CA ASN A 151 9.93 -27.18 -16.09
C ASN A 151 10.26 -25.69 -16.24
N ARG A 152 11.10 -25.32 -17.22
CA ARG A 152 11.38 -23.90 -17.49
C ARG A 152 10.19 -23.27 -18.22
N PRO A 153 9.69 -22.11 -17.76
CA PRO A 153 8.67 -21.37 -18.49
C PRO A 153 9.22 -20.92 -19.86
N SER A 154 8.34 -20.72 -20.83
CA SER A 154 8.74 -20.14 -22.12
C SER A 154 9.25 -18.71 -21.91
N ILE A 155 10.24 -18.29 -22.72
CA ILE A 155 10.83 -16.95 -22.64
C ILE A 155 9.76 -15.84 -22.67
N LEU A 156 8.77 -15.99 -23.57
CA LEU A 156 7.67 -15.03 -23.69
C LEU A 156 6.81 -14.96 -22.41
N SER A 157 6.46 -16.13 -21.84
CA SER A 157 5.66 -16.18 -20.60
C SER A 157 6.42 -15.62 -19.40
N GLU A 158 7.72 -15.87 -19.35
CA GLU A 158 8.60 -15.35 -18.30
C GLU A 158 8.74 -13.83 -18.40
N PHE A 159 8.91 -13.31 -19.62
CA PHE A 159 8.98 -11.87 -19.89
C PHE A 159 7.67 -11.15 -19.53
N LEU A 160 6.53 -11.58 -20.09
CA LEU A 160 5.23 -10.96 -19.84
C LEU A 160 4.83 -11.06 -18.36
N GLY A 161 5.03 -12.24 -17.76
CA GLY A 161 4.80 -12.43 -16.33
C GLY A 161 5.73 -11.57 -15.47
N GLY A 162 6.98 -11.41 -15.88
CA GLY A 162 7.97 -10.54 -15.23
C GLY A 162 7.55 -9.07 -15.23
N LEU A 163 7.09 -8.57 -16.37
CA LEU A 163 6.57 -7.20 -16.49
C LEU A 163 5.35 -6.99 -15.58
N GLY A 164 4.37 -7.90 -15.61
CA GLY A 164 3.19 -7.80 -14.75
C GLY A 164 3.54 -7.79 -13.26
N ARG A 165 4.49 -8.64 -12.83
CA ARG A 165 4.97 -8.65 -11.44
C ARG A 165 5.76 -7.38 -11.09
N ALA A 166 6.55 -6.83 -12.01
CA ALA A 166 7.25 -5.57 -11.81
C ALA A 166 6.27 -4.40 -11.63
N ILE A 167 5.24 -4.30 -12.46
CA ILE A 167 4.18 -3.30 -12.34
C ILE A 167 3.48 -3.43 -10.99
N LYS A 168 3.02 -4.63 -10.63
CA LYS A 168 2.39 -4.90 -9.34
C LYS A 168 3.30 -4.49 -8.18
N ARG A 169 4.59 -4.79 -8.26
CA ARG A 169 5.58 -4.47 -7.21
C ARG A 169 5.68 -2.97 -7.00
N TRP A 170 5.82 -2.21 -8.07
CA TRP A 170 5.90 -0.76 -7.98
C TRP A 170 4.59 -0.14 -7.53
N MET A 171 3.44 -0.65 -7.99
CA MET A 171 2.12 -0.24 -7.49
C MET A 171 1.98 -0.45 -5.97
N THR A 172 2.51 -1.55 -5.44
CA THR A 172 2.58 -1.78 -3.99
C THR A 172 3.49 -0.76 -3.30
N ILE A 173 4.72 -0.58 -3.80
CA ILE A 173 5.72 0.34 -3.21
C ILE A 173 5.20 1.78 -3.14
N VAL A 174 4.61 2.30 -4.23
CA VAL A 174 4.10 3.68 -4.26
C VAL A 174 2.70 3.82 -3.67
N ARG A 175 2.08 2.71 -3.28
CA ARG A 175 0.70 2.63 -2.79
C ARG A 175 -0.30 3.23 -3.79
N ALA A 176 -0.19 2.81 -5.05
CA ALA A 176 -0.91 3.37 -6.20
C ALA A 176 -2.44 3.55 -6.02
N PRO A 177 -3.18 2.65 -5.33
CA PRO A 177 -4.61 2.86 -5.09
C PRO A 177 -4.94 4.16 -4.35
N PHE A 178 -4.03 4.67 -3.52
CA PHE A 178 -4.21 5.94 -2.79
C PHE A 178 -3.99 7.18 -3.66
N LEU A 179 -3.52 7.04 -4.91
CA LEU A 179 -3.35 8.19 -5.82
C LEU A 179 -4.68 8.89 -6.17
N THR A 180 -5.80 8.20 -5.94
CA THR A 180 -7.14 8.79 -5.95
C THR A 180 -7.27 10.01 -5.03
N ALA A 181 -6.51 10.04 -3.93
CA ALA A 181 -6.43 11.16 -3.00
C ALA A 181 -5.86 12.44 -3.63
N THR A 182 -4.98 12.30 -4.63
CA THR A 182 -4.41 13.42 -5.39
C THR A 182 -5.26 13.76 -6.61
N ILE A 183 -5.77 12.75 -7.31
CA ILE A 183 -6.51 12.97 -8.56
C ILE A 183 -7.76 13.82 -8.32
N ALA A 184 -8.52 13.54 -7.26
CA ALA A 184 -9.76 14.25 -6.94
C ALA A 184 -9.56 15.78 -6.71
N PRO A 185 -8.66 16.24 -5.82
CA PRO A 185 -8.45 17.68 -5.59
C PRO A 185 -7.85 18.42 -6.80
N ILE A 186 -6.98 17.77 -7.59
CA ILE A 186 -6.42 18.40 -8.81
C ILE A 186 -7.51 18.60 -9.87
N LEU A 187 -8.39 17.61 -10.05
CA LEU A 187 -9.57 17.76 -10.93
C LEU A 187 -10.49 18.87 -10.44
N LEU A 188 -10.75 18.92 -9.13
CA LEU A 188 -11.62 19.93 -8.53
C LEU A 188 -11.11 21.35 -8.75
N GLY A 189 -9.84 21.62 -8.43
CA GLY A 189 -9.27 22.96 -8.61
C GLY A 189 -9.21 23.39 -10.08
N SER A 190 -8.88 22.44 -10.97
CA SER A 190 -8.89 22.69 -12.41
C SER A 190 -10.29 22.97 -12.96
N ALA A 191 -11.33 22.31 -12.43
CA ALA A 191 -12.72 22.57 -12.80
C ALA A 191 -13.23 23.92 -12.28
N ILE A 192 -12.83 24.33 -11.06
CA ILE A 192 -13.12 25.67 -10.53
C ILE A 192 -12.54 26.73 -11.47
N ALA A 193 -11.27 26.60 -11.85
CA ALA A 193 -10.63 27.53 -12.79
C ALA A 193 -11.31 27.53 -14.16
N TYR A 194 -11.66 26.36 -14.70
CA TYR A 194 -12.36 26.29 -15.98
C TYR A 194 -13.72 27.00 -15.95
N LYS A 195 -14.48 26.86 -14.86
CA LYS A 195 -15.79 27.52 -14.72
C LYS A 195 -15.67 29.04 -14.79
N GLU A 196 -14.68 29.62 -14.12
CA GLU A 196 -14.50 31.08 -14.06
C GLU A 196 -13.85 31.65 -15.34
N LEU A 197 -12.97 30.87 -15.99
CA LEU A 197 -12.15 31.36 -17.11
C LEU A 197 -12.63 30.92 -18.50
N LEU A 198 -13.42 29.84 -18.58
CA LEU A 198 -13.86 29.18 -19.81
C LEU A 198 -12.72 28.74 -20.75
N VAL A 199 -11.50 28.66 -20.22
CA VAL A 199 -10.28 28.25 -20.94
C VAL A 199 -9.61 27.16 -20.12
N PHE A 200 -9.08 26.14 -20.79
CA PHE A 200 -8.39 25.03 -20.16
C PHE A 200 -7.07 24.70 -20.86
N ASN A 201 -5.99 24.60 -20.09
CA ASN A 201 -4.69 24.19 -20.61
C ASN A 201 -4.37 22.75 -20.17
N TRP A 202 -4.43 21.82 -21.12
CA TRP A 202 -4.15 20.40 -20.89
C TRP A 202 -2.69 20.14 -20.50
N SER A 203 -1.73 20.86 -21.09
CA SER A 203 -0.32 20.67 -20.78
C SER A 203 -0.02 21.01 -19.32
N ILE A 204 -0.53 22.15 -18.84
CA ILE A 204 -0.38 22.56 -17.44
C ILE A 204 -1.14 21.62 -16.50
N PHE A 205 -2.34 21.18 -16.86
CA PHE A 205 -3.09 20.19 -16.09
C PHE A 205 -2.27 18.91 -15.87
N TRP A 206 -1.72 18.33 -16.94
CA TRP A 206 -0.94 17.09 -16.84
C TRP A 206 0.35 17.27 -16.05
N LEU A 207 1.04 18.42 -16.19
CA LEU A 207 2.23 18.73 -15.39
C LEU A 207 1.89 18.85 -13.90
N VAL A 208 0.84 19.59 -13.54
CA VAL A 208 0.37 19.71 -12.15
C VAL A 208 -0.02 18.35 -11.57
N LEU A 209 -0.79 17.55 -12.32
CA LEU A 209 -1.21 16.23 -11.88
C LEU A 209 -0.01 15.29 -11.68
N LEU A 210 0.94 15.28 -12.62
CA LEU A 210 2.14 14.44 -12.53
C LEU A 210 3.02 14.87 -11.34
N GLY A 211 3.24 16.18 -11.16
CA GLY A 211 3.99 16.73 -10.04
C GLY A 211 3.37 16.37 -8.69
N ALA A 212 2.04 16.45 -8.59
CA ALA A 212 1.30 16.08 -7.39
C ALA A 212 1.31 14.56 -7.12
N ILE A 213 1.18 13.72 -8.15
CA ILE A 213 1.31 12.26 -8.03
C ILE A 213 2.72 11.91 -7.53
N PHE A 214 3.77 12.52 -8.08
CA PHE A 214 5.13 12.31 -7.59
C PHE A 214 5.30 12.80 -6.15
N ALA A 215 4.66 13.91 -5.76
CA ALA A 215 4.72 14.40 -4.38
C ALA A 215 4.09 13.39 -3.42
N GLN A 216 2.95 12.80 -3.80
CA GLN A 216 2.29 11.76 -3.03
C GLN A 216 3.12 10.46 -3.00
N CYS A 217 3.68 10.01 -4.11
CA CYS A 217 4.57 8.85 -4.16
C CYS A 217 5.81 9.05 -3.27
N GLY A 218 6.42 10.23 -3.31
CA GLY A 218 7.53 10.63 -2.45
C GLY A 218 7.15 10.61 -0.97
N THR A 219 5.97 11.13 -0.63
CA THR A 219 5.41 11.14 0.74
C THR A 219 5.12 9.73 1.24
N ASN A 220 4.53 8.86 0.41
CA ASN A 220 4.25 7.47 0.77
C ASN A 220 5.55 6.68 1.01
N THR A 221 6.54 6.85 0.14
CA THR A 221 7.81 6.10 0.24
C THR A 221 8.74 6.62 1.35
N ILE A 222 8.77 7.93 1.61
CA ILE A 222 9.49 8.47 2.78
C ILE A 222 8.84 8.04 4.08
N ASN A 223 7.51 7.94 4.09
CA ASN A 223 6.75 7.44 5.22
C ASN A 223 7.18 6.02 5.59
N ASP A 224 7.09 5.09 4.64
CA ASP A 224 7.52 3.71 4.83
C ASP A 224 9.00 3.59 5.27
N TYR A 225 9.89 4.45 4.77
CA TYR A 225 11.29 4.46 5.21
C TYR A 225 11.43 4.86 6.68
N PHE A 226 10.81 5.95 7.12
CA PHE A 226 10.92 6.43 8.49
C PHE A 226 10.16 5.55 9.48
N ASP A 227 9.00 5.01 9.11
CA ASP A 227 8.21 4.08 9.94
C ASP A 227 8.91 2.72 10.09
N HIS A 228 9.69 2.27 9.10
CA HIS A 228 10.66 1.18 9.27
C HIS A 228 11.79 1.55 10.24
N LYS A 229 12.35 2.75 10.13
CA LYS A 229 13.46 3.24 10.97
C LYS A 229 13.07 3.36 12.46
N SER A 230 11.81 3.71 12.74
CA SER A 230 11.22 3.76 14.09
C SER A 230 10.65 2.41 14.55
N ARG A 231 10.64 1.40 13.68
CA ARG A 231 10.07 0.06 13.89
C ARG A 231 8.55 0.03 14.06
N THR A 232 7.85 1.11 13.72
CA THR A 232 6.38 1.21 13.84
C THR A 232 5.70 0.13 12.99
N ASP A 233 6.16 -0.03 11.74
CA ASP A 233 5.61 -1.04 10.83
C ASP A 233 5.91 -2.46 11.35
N GLU A 234 7.11 -2.75 11.82
CA GLU A 234 7.47 -4.06 12.39
C GLU A 234 6.59 -4.46 13.58
N LEU A 235 6.18 -3.47 14.39
CA LEU A 235 5.30 -3.68 15.54
C LEU A 235 3.83 -3.89 15.16
N ASN A 236 3.43 -3.50 13.95
CA ASN A 236 2.08 -3.72 13.46
C ASN A 236 1.86 -5.18 13.04
N LYS A 237 1.11 -5.91 13.89
CA LYS A 237 0.75 -7.32 13.69
C LYS A 237 -0.57 -7.51 12.93
N LEU A 238 -1.37 -6.46 12.77
CA LEU A 238 -2.72 -6.51 12.19
C LEU A 238 -2.78 -5.67 10.91
N ALA A 239 -1.78 -5.90 10.06
CA ALA A 239 -1.64 -5.20 8.80
C ALA A 239 -2.82 -5.51 7.87
N SER A 240 -3.34 -4.48 7.22
CA SER A 240 -4.40 -4.56 6.22
C SER A 240 -4.03 -3.75 4.97
N PRO A 241 -4.81 -3.82 3.87
CA PRO A 241 -4.55 -2.98 2.69
C PRO A 241 -4.56 -1.47 2.97
N PHE A 242 -5.11 -1.02 4.12
CA PHE A 242 -5.26 0.38 4.45
C PHE A 242 -4.33 0.89 5.56
N ASN A 243 -3.60 0.00 6.26
CA ASN A 243 -2.81 0.35 7.44
C ASN A 243 -1.40 -0.29 7.41
N GLY A 244 -0.51 0.11 8.32
CA GLY A 244 0.83 -0.51 8.46
C GLY A 244 1.79 -0.33 7.27
N GLY A 245 1.70 0.79 6.53
CA GLY A 245 2.58 1.11 5.40
C GLY A 245 2.29 0.29 4.13
N SER A 246 3.21 0.26 3.16
CA SER A 246 3.10 -0.65 2.00
C SER A 246 3.51 -2.09 2.33
N ARG A 247 4.15 -2.32 3.49
CA ARG A 247 4.84 -3.56 3.87
C ARG A 247 5.95 -3.97 2.90
N ALA A 248 6.35 -3.12 1.95
CA ALA A 248 7.30 -3.49 0.91
C ALA A 248 8.71 -3.74 1.47
N ILE A 249 9.13 -2.99 2.49
CA ILE A 249 10.39 -3.23 3.19
C ILE A 249 10.33 -4.54 3.97
N GLN A 250 9.30 -4.71 4.80
CA GLN A 250 9.14 -5.89 5.68
C GLN A 250 8.98 -7.19 4.87
N SER A 251 8.33 -7.11 3.70
CA SER A 251 8.15 -8.23 2.79
C SER A 251 9.33 -8.43 1.83
N GLY A 252 10.38 -7.61 1.94
CA GLY A 252 11.58 -7.73 1.14
C GLY A 252 11.40 -7.41 -0.36
N LEU A 253 10.39 -6.62 -0.72
CA LEU A 253 10.19 -6.15 -2.09
C LEU A 253 11.16 -5.03 -2.49
N ILE A 254 11.66 -4.28 -1.52
CA ILE A 254 12.63 -3.20 -1.71
C ILE A 254 13.48 -3.08 -0.43
N THR A 255 14.75 -2.69 -0.57
CA THR A 255 15.60 -2.42 0.60
C THR A 255 15.28 -1.03 1.18
N PRO A 256 15.53 -0.78 2.48
CA PRO A 256 15.31 0.54 3.07
C PRO A 256 16.08 1.65 2.35
N ALA A 257 17.33 1.39 1.95
CA ALA A 257 18.14 2.36 1.20
C ALA A 257 17.52 2.71 -0.16
N ASN A 258 17.03 1.71 -0.89
CA ASN A 258 16.35 1.94 -2.17
C ASN A 258 14.99 2.62 -1.97
N MET A 259 14.27 2.35 -0.88
CA MET A 259 13.03 3.08 -0.56
C MET A 259 13.30 4.57 -0.36
N LEU A 260 14.34 4.91 0.40
CA LEU A 260 14.75 6.31 0.57
C LEU A 260 15.16 6.95 -0.75
N LEU A 261 15.95 6.26 -1.57
CA LEU A 261 16.36 6.77 -2.88
C LEU A 261 15.15 7.04 -3.78
N VAL A 262 14.19 6.11 -3.83
CA VAL A 262 12.93 6.28 -4.58
C VAL A 262 12.17 7.52 -4.11
N SER A 263 12.09 7.73 -2.80
CA SER A 263 11.45 8.93 -2.25
C SER A 263 12.15 10.22 -2.71
N VAL A 264 13.48 10.27 -2.61
CA VAL A 264 14.28 11.42 -3.05
C VAL A 264 14.09 11.69 -4.54
N LEU A 265 14.05 10.64 -5.37
CA LEU A 265 13.79 10.79 -6.81
C LEU A 265 12.39 11.33 -7.09
N PHE A 266 11.38 10.89 -6.36
CA PHE A 266 10.01 11.41 -6.51
C PHE A 266 9.90 12.88 -6.09
N PHE A 267 10.43 13.26 -4.92
CA PHE A 267 10.45 14.66 -4.50
C PHE A 267 11.30 15.53 -5.43
N GLY A 268 12.46 15.04 -5.89
CA GLY A 268 13.27 15.74 -6.88
C GLY A 268 12.53 15.95 -8.20
N SER A 269 11.75 14.97 -8.65
CA SER A 269 10.91 15.09 -9.84
C SER A 269 9.75 16.07 -9.64
N THR A 270 9.10 16.06 -8.47
CA THR A 270 8.10 17.08 -8.09
C THR A 270 8.67 18.48 -8.12
N ILE A 271 9.86 18.68 -7.54
CA ILE A 271 10.55 19.98 -7.55
C ILE A 271 10.88 20.39 -8.98
N GLY A 272 11.45 19.49 -9.80
CA GLY A 272 11.75 19.77 -11.20
C GLY A 272 10.51 20.19 -12.00
N ILE A 273 9.40 19.48 -11.84
CA ILE A 273 8.11 19.83 -12.47
C ILE A 273 7.59 21.17 -11.96
N GLY A 274 7.68 21.43 -10.64
CA GLY A 274 7.25 22.69 -10.04
C GLY A 274 8.06 23.90 -10.54
N LEU A 275 9.38 23.74 -10.68
CA LEU A 275 10.26 24.77 -11.25
C LEU A 275 9.94 25.02 -12.73
N GLU A 276 9.72 23.97 -13.52
CA GLU A 276 9.32 24.11 -14.92
C GLU A 276 7.95 24.79 -15.06
N LEU A 277 6.97 24.43 -14.22
CA LEU A 277 5.69 25.13 -14.15
C LEU A 277 5.88 26.62 -13.83
N ASN A 278 6.78 26.96 -12.90
CA ASN A 278 7.06 28.34 -12.55
C ASN A 278 7.68 29.11 -13.72
N ASN A 279 8.61 28.48 -14.45
CA ASN A 279 9.20 29.04 -15.66
C ASN A 279 8.16 29.26 -16.78
N LEU A 280 7.31 28.26 -17.04
CA LEU A 280 6.29 28.34 -18.09
C LEU A 280 5.22 29.40 -17.79
N LEU A 281 4.86 29.59 -16.52
CA LEU A 281 3.76 30.48 -16.11
C LEU A 281 4.23 31.90 -15.77
N PHE A 282 5.45 32.06 -15.25
CA PHE A 282 5.96 33.34 -14.74
C PHE A 282 7.28 33.78 -15.38
N GLY A 283 7.84 33.00 -16.31
CA GLY A 283 9.02 33.36 -17.11
C GLY A 283 10.38 33.13 -16.42
N ASP A 284 10.40 32.59 -15.20
CA ASP A 284 11.62 32.25 -14.47
C ASP A 284 11.38 31.04 -13.56
N TYR A 285 12.31 30.08 -13.57
CA TYR A 285 12.29 28.91 -12.68
C TYR A 285 12.13 29.28 -11.20
N LEU A 286 12.74 30.38 -10.76
CA LEU A 286 12.73 30.86 -9.38
C LEU A 286 11.86 32.11 -9.17
N ALA A 287 10.95 32.40 -10.10
CA ALA A 287 9.96 33.47 -9.93
C ALA A 287 9.28 33.37 -8.56
N ILE A 288 9.20 34.49 -7.83
CA ILE A 288 8.51 34.56 -6.55
C ILE A 288 7.00 34.53 -6.83
N SER A 289 6.43 33.33 -6.82
CA SER A 289 5.02 33.09 -7.12
C SER A 289 4.30 32.40 -5.96
N VAL A 290 2.98 32.52 -5.91
CA VAL A 290 2.17 31.75 -4.96
C VAL A 290 2.37 30.24 -5.18
N LEU A 291 2.50 29.81 -6.44
CA LEU A 291 2.74 28.42 -6.79
C LEU A 291 4.06 27.88 -6.22
N MET A 292 5.13 28.69 -6.22
CA MET A 292 6.40 28.36 -5.57
C MET A 292 6.21 28.11 -4.07
N TYR A 293 5.51 29.00 -3.37
CA TYR A 293 5.25 28.83 -1.94
C TYR A 293 4.39 27.60 -1.63
N LEU A 294 3.36 27.33 -2.44
CA LEU A 294 2.55 26.10 -2.30
C LEU A 294 3.39 24.85 -2.51
N GLY A 295 4.28 24.86 -3.51
CA GLY A 295 5.22 23.77 -3.77
C GLY A 295 6.15 23.51 -2.58
N LEU A 296 6.75 24.58 -2.02
CA LEU A 296 7.62 24.50 -0.84
C LEU A 296 6.87 23.95 0.39
N ILE A 297 5.66 24.43 0.65
CA ILE A 297 4.83 23.92 1.75
C ILE A 297 4.48 22.45 1.51
N GLY A 298 4.10 22.06 0.28
CA GLY A 298 3.75 20.69 -0.05
C GLY A 298 4.91 19.71 0.16
N VAL A 299 6.11 20.06 -0.33
CA VAL A 299 7.33 19.25 -0.11
C VAL A 299 7.67 19.20 1.38
N PHE A 300 7.58 20.34 2.09
CA PHE A 300 7.82 20.38 3.53
C PHE A 300 6.87 19.45 4.29
N LEU A 301 5.56 19.54 4.04
CA LEU A 301 4.55 18.69 4.69
C LEU A 301 4.82 17.21 4.39
N GLY A 302 5.11 16.85 3.13
CA GLY A 302 5.39 15.48 2.73
C GLY A 302 6.65 14.89 3.39
N VAL A 303 7.76 15.63 3.38
CA VAL A 303 9.04 15.17 3.95
C VAL A 303 8.99 15.14 5.48
N MET A 304 8.40 16.16 6.10
CA MET A 304 8.37 16.28 7.57
C MET A 304 7.26 15.47 8.23
N TYR A 305 6.34 14.90 7.44
CA TYR A 305 5.23 14.09 7.92
C TYR A 305 5.67 13.00 8.91
N THR A 306 6.61 12.14 8.51
CA THR A 306 7.27 11.16 9.39
C THR A 306 8.78 11.37 9.53
N GLY A 307 9.33 12.33 8.76
CA GLY A 307 10.73 12.70 8.84
C GLY A 307 11.07 13.43 10.14
N PHE A 308 11.95 14.44 10.05
CA PHE A 308 12.59 15.00 11.23
C PHE A 308 11.62 15.58 12.27
N LEU A 309 10.59 16.31 11.82
CA LEU A 309 9.59 16.91 12.73
C LEU A 309 8.51 15.94 13.21
N ARG A 310 8.45 14.74 12.61
CA ARG A 310 7.50 13.67 12.93
C ARG A 310 6.07 14.17 13.15
N LEU A 311 5.55 14.97 12.22
CA LEU A 311 4.21 15.58 12.34
C LEU A 311 3.13 14.51 12.64
N ALA A 312 3.20 13.35 12.00
CA ALA A 312 2.31 12.21 12.22
C ALA A 312 2.38 11.64 13.65
N TYR A 313 3.56 11.72 14.30
CA TYR A 313 3.77 11.23 15.66
C TYR A 313 3.31 12.23 16.71
N ASN A 314 3.20 13.51 16.34
CA ASN A 314 2.92 14.61 17.26
C ASN A 314 1.48 15.11 17.22
N GLY A 315 0.57 14.40 16.52
CA GLY A 315 -0.83 14.81 16.37
C GLY A 315 -1.05 15.92 15.33
N LEU A 316 -0.04 16.22 14.53
CA LEU A 316 -0.13 17.18 13.41
C LEU A 316 -0.32 16.49 12.06
N GLY A 317 -0.33 15.15 12.02
CA GLY A 317 -0.45 14.36 10.81
C GLY A 317 -1.75 14.61 10.05
N ASP A 318 -2.89 14.49 10.74
CA ASP A 318 -4.21 14.74 10.14
C ASP A 318 -4.32 16.17 9.58
N LEU A 319 -3.73 17.15 10.27
CA LEU A 319 -3.69 18.55 9.82
C LEU A 319 -2.79 18.72 8.59
N ALA A 320 -1.61 18.10 8.56
CA ALA A 320 -0.73 18.13 7.40
C ALA A 320 -1.39 17.54 6.16
N VAL A 321 -2.14 16.45 6.32
CA VAL A 321 -2.87 15.78 5.24
C VAL A 321 -4.08 16.62 4.79
N PHE A 322 -4.82 17.20 5.73
CA PHE A 322 -5.88 18.17 5.45
C PHE A 322 -5.37 19.32 4.59
N ILE A 323 -4.29 19.99 5.01
CA ILE A 323 -3.71 21.14 4.30
C ILE A 323 -3.18 20.71 2.92
N GLY A 324 -2.39 19.63 2.88
CA GLY A 324 -1.70 19.19 1.68
C GLY A 324 -2.64 18.75 0.56
N PHE A 325 -3.58 17.86 0.87
CA PHE A 325 -4.49 17.27 -0.13
C PHE A 325 -5.75 18.11 -0.38
N GLY A 326 -6.20 18.90 0.61
CA GLY A 326 -7.34 19.78 0.45
C GLY A 326 -6.93 21.13 -0.14
N PRO A 327 -6.79 22.20 0.67
CA PRO A 327 -6.51 23.54 0.17
C PRO A 327 -5.31 23.62 -0.77
N LEU A 328 -4.16 23.02 -0.44
CA LEU A 328 -2.93 23.22 -1.21
C LEU A 328 -3.03 22.66 -2.64
N MET A 329 -3.51 21.42 -2.82
CA MET A 329 -3.67 20.83 -4.15
C MET A 329 -4.79 21.50 -4.97
N VAL A 330 -5.94 21.78 -4.35
CA VAL A 330 -7.06 22.43 -5.07
C VAL A 330 -6.67 23.85 -5.48
N PHE A 331 -6.07 24.62 -4.57
CA PHE A 331 -5.63 25.98 -4.84
C PHE A 331 -4.48 26.03 -5.85
N GLY A 332 -3.48 25.15 -5.70
CA GLY A 332 -2.36 25.07 -6.65
C GLY A 332 -2.79 24.73 -8.08
N SER A 333 -3.74 23.80 -8.24
CA SER A 333 -4.27 23.43 -9.56
C SER A 333 -5.15 24.51 -10.18
N ALA A 334 -5.97 25.20 -9.38
CA ALA A 334 -6.76 26.34 -9.86
C ALA A 334 -5.85 27.50 -10.32
N LEU A 335 -4.88 27.89 -9.49
CA LEU A 335 -3.94 28.96 -9.81
C LEU A 335 -3.07 28.67 -11.01
N ALA A 336 -2.66 27.41 -11.20
CA ALA A 336 -1.85 27.04 -12.36
C ALA A 336 -2.62 27.23 -13.68
N GLN A 337 -3.92 26.91 -13.71
CA GLN A 337 -4.77 27.19 -14.88
C GLN A 337 -4.99 28.70 -15.08
N GLU A 338 -5.21 29.43 -13.98
CA GLU A 338 -5.39 30.87 -14.01
C GLU A 338 -4.17 31.63 -14.53
N ALA A 339 -2.97 31.24 -14.09
CA ALA A 339 -1.72 31.89 -14.49
C ALA A 339 -1.46 31.81 -16.00
N VAL A 340 -1.96 30.77 -16.68
CA VAL A 340 -1.92 30.68 -18.15
C VAL A 340 -2.74 31.79 -18.78
N TYR A 341 -3.95 32.02 -18.27
CA TYR A 341 -4.88 33.03 -18.78
C TYR A 341 -4.38 34.45 -18.51
N THR A 342 -3.87 34.69 -17.30
CA THR A 342 -3.35 36.01 -16.89
C THR A 342 -1.94 36.31 -17.44
N LYS A 343 -1.32 35.37 -18.17
CA LYS A 343 0.07 35.44 -18.66
C LYS A 343 1.07 35.75 -17.55
N GLY A 344 0.90 35.10 -16.41
CA GLY A 344 1.76 35.27 -15.23
C GLY A 344 1.50 36.55 -14.43
N SER A 345 0.45 37.32 -14.74
CA SER A 345 0.05 38.46 -13.92
C SER A 345 -0.54 37.98 -12.58
N TYR A 346 -0.21 38.69 -11.50
CA TYR A 346 -0.69 38.43 -10.13
C TYR A 346 -2.13 38.88 -9.87
N ASN A 347 -2.88 39.26 -10.92
CA ASN A 347 -4.28 39.61 -10.78
C ASN A 347 -5.09 38.36 -10.46
N VAL A 348 -5.60 38.28 -9.23
CA VAL A 348 -6.47 37.19 -8.78
C VAL A 348 -7.87 37.40 -9.36
N ILE A 349 -8.23 36.54 -10.32
CA ILE A 349 -9.55 36.46 -10.97
C ILE A 349 -10.44 35.51 -10.18
N ILE A 350 -9.93 34.35 -9.78
CA ILE A 350 -10.73 33.34 -9.07
C ILE A 350 -10.81 33.73 -7.59
N ASP A 351 -12.02 33.88 -7.08
CA ASP A 351 -12.25 34.16 -5.67
C ASP A 351 -11.62 33.07 -4.76
N PRO A 352 -10.63 33.42 -3.91
CA PRO A 352 -9.99 32.47 -3.01
C PRO A 352 -10.96 31.81 -2.03
N VAL A 353 -12.04 32.51 -1.65
CA VAL A 353 -13.03 31.98 -0.71
C VAL A 353 -13.79 30.82 -1.34
N THR A 354 -14.15 30.93 -2.63
CA THR A 354 -14.77 29.85 -3.40
C THR A 354 -13.88 28.61 -3.48
N ILE A 355 -12.58 28.77 -3.73
CA ILE A 355 -11.64 27.64 -3.74
C ILE A 355 -11.55 26.99 -2.35
N LEU A 356 -11.46 27.79 -1.29
CA LEU A 356 -11.42 27.29 0.09
C LEU A 356 -12.71 26.56 0.47
N ALA A 357 -13.87 27.10 0.11
CA ALA A 357 -15.17 26.50 0.42
C ALA A 357 -15.31 25.08 -0.13
N TYR A 358 -14.81 24.81 -1.34
CA TYR A 358 -14.82 23.47 -1.93
C TYR A 358 -13.64 22.58 -1.52
N SER A 359 -12.48 23.16 -1.20
CA SER A 359 -11.28 22.38 -0.83
C SER A 359 -11.25 21.91 0.62
N ILE A 360 -11.84 22.67 1.55
CA ILE A 360 -11.95 22.29 2.97
C ILE A 360 -12.64 20.94 3.17
N PRO A 361 -13.84 20.67 2.62
CA PRO A 361 -14.50 19.37 2.82
C PRO A 361 -13.69 18.22 2.24
N VAL A 362 -13.05 18.41 1.07
CA VAL A 362 -12.14 17.42 0.47
C VAL A 362 -10.96 17.13 1.40
N GLY A 363 -10.32 18.18 1.93
CA GLY A 363 -9.24 18.07 2.91
C GLY A 363 -9.66 17.33 4.19
N ILE A 364 -10.85 17.62 4.72
CA ILE A 364 -11.36 16.94 5.92
C ILE A 364 -11.58 15.45 5.61
N PHE A 365 -12.22 15.12 4.48
CA PHE A 365 -12.48 13.73 4.13
C PHE A 365 -11.21 12.90 3.99
N ILE A 366 -10.16 13.42 3.37
CA ILE A 366 -8.88 12.69 3.24
C ILE A 366 -8.13 12.59 4.58
N ALA A 367 -8.19 13.61 5.43
CA ALA A 367 -7.68 13.49 6.80
C ALA A 367 -8.44 12.38 7.57
N LEU A 368 -9.76 12.27 7.38
CA LEU A 368 -10.57 11.22 7.99
C LEU A 368 -10.28 9.81 7.46
N VAL A 369 -9.78 9.68 6.22
CA VAL A 369 -9.26 8.40 5.70
C VAL A 369 -8.07 7.93 6.54
N LEU A 370 -7.14 8.81 6.88
CA LEU A 370 -6.03 8.44 7.78
C LEU A 370 -6.50 8.23 9.21
N PHE A 371 -7.39 9.10 9.69
CA PHE A 371 -7.92 9.02 11.04
C PHE A 371 -8.56 7.66 11.32
N ILE A 372 -9.37 7.11 10.40
CA ILE A 372 -9.98 5.78 10.59
C ILE A 372 -8.95 4.64 10.50
N ASN A 373 -7.88 4.80 9.71
CA ASN A 373 -6.78 3.81 9.67
C ASN A 373 -6.07 3.70 11.03
N CYS A 374 -5.92 4.81 11.74
CA CYS A 374 -5.29 4.84 13.07
C CYS A 374 -6.03 4.03 14.15
N PHE A 375 -7.28 3.60 13.91
CA PHE A 375 -7.98 2.67 14.82
C PHE A 375 -7.31 1.30 14.81
N GLN A 376 -6.92 0.81 13.64
CA GLN A 376 -6.26 -0.48 13.52
C GLN A 376 -4.78 -0.39 13.92
N ASP A 377 -4.16 0.78 13.72
CA ASP A 377 -2.76 1.04 14.08
C ASP A 377 -2.57 1.42 15.56
N TYR A 378 -3.65 1.58 16.36
CA TYR A 378 -3.57 2.11 17.74
C TYR A 378 -2.50 1.43 18.60
N ASN A 379 -2.44 0.10 18.61
CA ASN A 379 -1.48 -0.64 19.45
C ASN A 379 -0.02 -0.43 18.99
N SER A 380 0.23 -0.48 17.68
CA SER A 380 1.57 -0.24 17.12
C SER A 380 1.99 1.23 17.25
N ASP A 381 1.07 2.16 17.01
CA ASP A 381 1.32 3.60 17.12
C ASP A 381 1.65 3.97 18.57
N LYS A 382 0.85 3.49 19.52
CA LYS A 382 1.11 3.67 20.96
C LYS A 382 2.46 3.09 21.37
N ALA A 383 2.80 1.88 20.93
CA ALA A 383 4.08 1.24 21.24
C ALA A 383 5.29 1.99 20.64
N ALA A 384 5.10 2.65 19.50
CA ALA A 384 6.14 3.45 18.83
C ALA A 384 6.18 4.92 19.28
N ASN A 385 5.39 5.33 20.29
CA ASN A 385 5.19 6.72 20.71
C ASN A 385 4.69 7.65 19.59
N LYS A 386 3.93 7.10 18.65
CA LYS A 386 3.20 7.84 17.61
C LYS A 386 1.86 8.28 18.19
N ASN A 387 1.86 9.46 18.81
CA ASN A 387 0.72 10.03 19.52
C ASN A 387 -0.29 10.68 18.56
N SER A 388 -0.88 9.87 17.67
CA SER A 388 -1.97 10.29 16.77
C SER A 388 -3.21 10.74 17.57
N TRP A 389 -4.14 11.45 16.93
CA TRP A 389 -5.37 11.86 17.61
C TRP A 389 -6.21 10.67 18.07
N VAL A 390 -6.22 9.55 17.33
CA VAL A 390 -6.89 8.34 17.78
C VAL A 390 -6.25 7.79 19.06
N VAL A 391 -4.91 7.72 19.13
CA VAL A 391 -4.22 7.30 20.35
C VAL A 391 -4.55 8.22 21.54
N ARG A 392 -4.57 9.54 21.31
CA ARG A 392 -4.89 10.53 22.34
C ARG A 392 -6.34 10.44 22.83
N LEU A 393 -7.29 10.30 21.91
CA LEU A 393 -8.72 10.29 22.20
C LEU A 393 -9.20 8.94 22.76
N ALA A 394 -8.59 7.83 22.36
CA ALA A 394 -8.92 6.51 22.87
C ALA A 394 -8.47 6.29 24.32
N GLY A 395 -7.60 7.18 24.83
CA GLY A 395 -7.23 7.24 26.23
C GLY A 395 -6.23 6.16 26.68
N PRO A 396 -5.67 6.29 27.89
CA PRO A 396 -4.79 5.28 28.46
C PRO A 396 -5.60 4.06 28.89
N GLY A 397 -5.11 2.87 28.57
CA GLY A 397 -5.71 1.58 28.93
C GLY A 397 -5.16 0.44 28.08
N ASP A 398 -5.42 -0.80 28.52
CA ASP A 398 -5.08 -2.02 27.78
C ASP A 398 -6.04 -2.24 26.60
N LYS A 399 -7.30 -1.78 26.76
CA LYS A 399 -8.33 -1.76 25.72
C LYS A 399 -8.63 -0.31 25.34
N ALA A 400 -8.53 0.00 24.05
CA ALA A 400 -8.79 1.35 23.52
C ALA A 400 -10.28 1.72 23.61
N ASN A 401 -10.59 2.96 24.02
CA ASN A 401 -11.96 3.50 23.97
C ASN A 401 -12.22 4.19 22.63
N TYR A 402 -12.75 3.46 21.65
CA TYR A 402 -12.96 4.01 20.32
C TYR A 402 -14.22 4.88 20.16
N ARG A 403 -15.09 5.02 21.18
CA ARG A 403 -16.29 5.88 21.06
C ARG A 403 -15.94 7.34 20.85
N ALA A 404 -14.94 7.86 21.58
CA ALA A 404 -14.49 9.25 21.46
C ALA A 404 -13.94 9.58 20.06
N PRO A 405 -12.93 8.86 19.52
CA PRO A 405 -12.45 9.13 18.17
C PRO A 405 -13.53 8.87 17.11
N PHE A 406 -14.37 7.86 17.26
CA PHE A 406 -15.45 7.61 16.27
C PHE A 406 -16.48 8.75 16.24
N LYS A 407 -16.80 9.35 17.39
CA LYS A 407 -17.65 10.55 17.46
C LYS A 407 -17.03 11.73 16.70
N VAL A 408 -15.71 11.92 16.83
CA VAL A 408 -14.98 12.95 16.07
C VAL A 408 -15.08 12.67 14.56
N TRP A 409 -14.85 11.43 14.13
CA TRP A 409 -15.01 11.02 12.74
C TRP A 409 -16.40 11.33 12.19
N LYS A 410 -17.47 10.97 12.92
CA LYS A 410 -18.87 11.27 12.52
C LYS A 410 -19.15 12.77 12.43
N ASN A 411 -18.71 13.54 13.41
CA ASN A 411 -18.97 14.97 13.46
C ASN A 411 -18.25 15.71 12.32
N LEU A 412 -17.00 15.35 12.04
CA LEU A 412 -16.24 15.96 10.94
C LEU A 412 -16.78 15.54 9.57
N MET A 413 -17.27 14.30 9.40
CA MET A 413 -18.01 13.89 8.20
C MET A 413 -19.24 14.77 7.97
N MET A 414 -20.08 14.93 8.98
CA MET A 414 -21.28 15.76 8.89
C MET A 414 -20.93 17.23 8.61
N LEU A 415 -19.91 17.77 9.29
CA LEU A 415 -19.42 19.12 9.06
C LEU A 415 -19.02 19.33 7.60
N SER A 416 -18.28 18.39 6.98
CA SER A 416 -17.89 18.49 5.58
C SER A 416 -19.10 18.56 4.64
N PHE A 417 -20.13 17.75 4.85
CA PHE A 417 -21.35 17.82 4.05
C PHE A 417 -22.13 19.13 4.27
N THR A 418 -22.14 19.66 5.50
CA THR A 418 -22.72 20.98 5.78
C THR A 418 -21.94 22.10 5.09
N ILE A 419 -20.61 22.02 5.06
CA ILE A 419 -19.76 22.99 4.33
C ILE A 419 -20.06 22.93 2.84
N ILE A 420 -20.23 21.74 2.25
CA ILE A 420 -20.62 21.60 0.83
C ILE A 420 -21.96 22.30 0.58
N LEU A 421 -22.97 22.07 1.41
CA LEU A 421 -24.26 22.75 1.30
C LEU A 421 -24.11 24.27 1.37
N GLY A 422 -23.32 24.77 2.33
CA GLY A 422 -23.02 26.20 2.46
C GLY A 422 -22.29 26.77 1.24
N ALA A 423 -21.31 26.04 0.70
CA ALA A 423 -20.57 26.40 -0.51
C ALA A 423 -21.48 26.45 -1.74
N SER A 424 -22.39 25.48 -1.90
CA SER A 424 -23.39 25.49 -2.99
C SER A 424 -24.28 26.74 -2.93
N VAL A 425 -24.71 27.14 -1.72
CA VAL A 425 -25.55 28.34 -1.53
C VAL A 425 -24.74 29.62 -1.77
N TYR A 426 -23.54 29.71 -1.19
CA TYR A 426 -22.66 30.88 -1.32
C TYR A 426 -22.30 31.19 -2.78
N THR A 427 -21.94 30.16 -3.54
CA THR A 427 -21.57 30.28 -4.96
C THR A 427 -22.78 30.35 -5.91
N GLY A 428 -24.00 30.15 -5.39
CA GLY A 428 -25.20 29.98 -6.20
C GLY A 428 -25.22 28.70 -7.06
N ASN A 429 -24.23 27.81 -6.92
CA ASN A 429 -24.06 26.63 -7.77
C ASN A 429 -24.78 25.40 -7.20
N LEU A 430 -26.09 25.30 -7.45
CA LEU A 430 -26.92 24.19 -6.96
C LEU A 430 -26.54 22.83 -7.53
N PHE A 431 -25.88 22.76 -8.70
CA PHE A 431 -25.43 21.50 -9.28
C PHE A 431 -24.38 20.80 -8.40
N THR A 432 -23.63 21.54 -7.58
CA THR A 432 -22.66 20.94 -6.64
C THR A 432 -23.32 20.16 -5.51
N LEU A 433 -24.64 20.29 -5.29
CA LEU A 433 -25.39 19.48 -4.32
C LEU A 433 -25.40 17.98 -4.68
N ILE A 434 -25.10 17.59 -5.93
CA ILE A 434 -24.91 16.18 -6.28
C ILE A 434 -23.78 15.54 -5.44
N ALA A 435 -22.83 16.33 -4.94
CA ALA A 435 -21.76 15.87 -4.06
C ALA A 435 -22.23 15.49 -2.64
N LEU A 436 -23.52 15.67 -2.33
CA LEU A 436 -24.16 15.15 -1.13
C LEU A 436 -24.63 13.69 -1.27
N LEU A 437 -24.64 13.11 -2.48
CA LEU A 437 -25.01 11.70 -2.69
C LEU A 437 -24.23 10.70 -1.80
N PRO A 438 -22.92 10.89 -1.54
CA PRO A 438 -22.16 10.03 -0.63
C PRO A 438 -22.63 10.05 0.84
N LEU A 439 -23.60 10.90 1.23
CA LEU A 439 -24.28 10.79 2.52
C LEU A 439 -24.92 9.40 2.74
N LEU A 440 -25.35 8.73 1.67
CA LEU A 440 -25.87 7.36 1.75
C LEU A 440 -24.80 6.37 2.21
N ILE A 441 -23.57 6.52 1.69
CA ILE A 441 -22.41 5.72 2.08
C ILE A 441 -22.00 6.08 3.51
N PHE A 442 -22.03 7.37 3.88
CA PHE A 442 -21.76 7.81 5.24
C PHE A 442 -22.74 7.23 6.26
N ASN A 443 -24.03 7.20 5.95
CA ASN A 443 -25.05 6.60 6.83
C ASN A 443 -24.81 5.09 7.01
N PHE A 444 -24.49 4.39 5.91
CA PHE A 444 -24.12 2.98 5.95
C PHE A 444 -22.86 2.74 6.80
N ALA A 445 -21.79 3.49 6.55
CA ALA A 445 -20.52 3.40 7.27
C ALA A 445 -20.68 3.73 8.75
N SER A 446 -21.47 4.76 9.08
CA SER A 446 -21.79 5.14 10.45
C SER A 446 -22.51 4.02 11.20
N LYS A 447 -23.48 3.35 10.55
CA LYS A 447 -24.17 2.21 11.15
C LYS A 447 -23.22 1.02 11.37
N LYS A 448 -22.40 0.70 10.37
CA LYS A 448 -21.40 -0.38 10.48
C LYS A 448 -20.36 -0.09 11.58
N GLY A 449 -19.86 1.12 11.66
CA GLY A 449 -18.91 1.53 12.70
C GLY A 449 -19.55 1.56 14.10
N SER A 450 -20.80 1.99 14.24
CA SER A 450 -21.53 1.88 15.52
C SER A 450 -21.67 0.42 15.97
N ASN A 451 -22.11 -0.48 15.08
CA ASN A 451 -22.22 -1.90 15.41
C ASN A 451 -20.85 -2.49 15.78
N TRP A 452 -19.80 -2.11 15.06
CA TRP A 452 -18.43 -2.53 15.35
C TRP A 452 -17.97 -2.05 16.74
N LEU A 453 -18.31 -0.83 17.14
CA LEU A 453 -18.01 -0.32 18.49
C LEU A 453 -18.74 -1.12 19.57
N ASP A 454 -20.01 -1.45 19.35
CA ASP A 454 -20.79 -2.23 20.30
C ASP A 454 -20.21 -3.64 20.47
N GLU A 455 -19.72 -4.26 19.39
CA GLU A 455 -18.97 -5.53 19.46
C GLU A 455 -17.60 -5.36 20.14
N TRP A 456 -16.87 -4.29 19.83
CA TRP A 456 -15.56 -4.00 20.44
C TRP A 456 -15.65 -3.89 21.96
N GLU A 457 -16.73 -3.33 22.49
CA GLU A 457 -16.87 -3.09 23.93
C GLU A 457 -17.19 -4.32 24.75
N LYS A 458 -17.73 -5.39 24.14
CA LYS A 458 -18.04 -6.64 24.85
C LYS A 458 -16.80 -7.23 25.52
N GLU A 459 -17.01 -7.89 26.66
CA GLU A 459 -15.93 -8.54 27.42
C GLU A 459 -15.35 -9.74 26.67
N ASP A 460 -16.17 -10.46 25.91
CA ASP A 460 -15.82 -11.64 25.11
C ASP A 460 -15.47 -11.30 23.64
N ALA A 461 -15.20 -10.03 23.34
CA ALA A 461 -14.90 -9.56 22.00
C ALA A 461 -13.67 -10.26 21.39
N ASN A 462 -13.80 -10.75 20.15
CA ASN A 462 -12.67 -11.28 19.39
C ASN A 462 -11.80 -10.13 18.82
N LEU A 463 -10.87 -9.64 19.63
CA LEU A 463 -10.00 -8.51 19.28
C LEU A 463 -9.06 -8.77 18.09
N GLN A 464 -8.85 -10.03 17.70
CA GLN A 464 -8.06 -10.37 16.52
C GLN A 464 -8.87 -10.22 15.22
N GLN A 465 -10.17 -10.48 15.27
CA GLN A 465 -11.07 -10.42 14.12
C GLN A 465 -11.59 -9.01 13.86
N LEU A 466 -11.96 -8.27 14.91
CA LEU A 466 -12.61 -6.96 14.81
C LEU A 466 -11.86 -5.95 13.93
N PRO A 467 -10.52 -5.87 13.93
CA PRO A 467 -9.81 -4.97 13.03
C PRO A 467 -10.08 -5.23 11.54
N TYR A 468 -10.36 -6.48 11.14
CA TYR A 468 -10.75 -6.81 9.76
C TYR A 468 -12.19 -6.39 9.44
N GLU A 469 -13.09 -6.45 10.42
CA GLU A 469 -14.48 -6.01 10.26
C GLU A 469 -14.61 -4.50 10.08
N LEU A 470 -13.66 -3.72 10.62
CA LEU A 470 -13.61 -2.27 10.44
C LEU A 470 -13.28 -1.86 8.99
N LEU A 471 -12.69 -2.74 8.19
CA LEU A 471 -12.26 -2.44 6.81
C LEU A 471 -13.39 -1.89 5.94
N ILE A 472 -14.63 -2.30 6.19
CA ILE A 472 -15.79 -1.76 5.45
C ILE A 472 -15.97 -0.26 5.71
N VAL A 473 -15.66 0.22 6.91
CA VAL A 473 -15.70 1.65 7.27
C VAL A 473 -14.53 2.38 6.61
N ASN A 474 -13.33 1.80 6.57
CA ASN A 474 -12.18 2.37 5.85
C ASN A 474 -12.49 2.54 4.35
N VAL A 475 -12.95 1.47 3.69
CA VAL A 475 -13.34 1.50 2.26
C VAL A 475 -14.43 2.53 2.02
N SER A 476 -15.45 2.58 2.88
CA SER A 476 -16.52 3.57 2.75
C SER A 476 -16.01 5.00 2.90
N THR A 477 -15.07 5.24 3.82
CA THR A 477 -14.44 6.55 4.05
C THR A 477 -13.65 7.01 2.83
N ILE A 478 -12.86 6.10 2.23
CA ILE A 478 -12.13 6.35 0.97
C ILE A 478 -13.11 6.65 -0.16
N GLY A 479 -14.19 5.86 -0.25
CA GLY A 479 -15.26 6.04 -1.23
C GLY A 479 -15.94 7.40 -1.11
N ILE A 480 -16.26 7.85 0.11
CA ILE A 480 -16.83 9.18 0.37
C ILE A 480 -15.90 10.27 -0.13
N HIS A 481 -14.63 10.24 0.28
CA HIS A 481 -13.63 11.24 -0.17
C HIS A 481 -13.58 11.32 -1.71
N PHE A 482 -13.36 10.19 -2.37
CA PHE A 482 -13.16 10.16 -3.82
C PHE A 482 -14.43 10.54 -4.58
N LEU A 483 -15.58 9.96 -4.24
CA LEU A 483 -16.85 10.25 -4.90
C LEU A 483 -17.27 11.70 -4.70
N THR A 484 -17.13 12.25 -3.49
CA THR A 484 -17.48 13.65 -3.23
C THR A 484 -16.58 14.59 -4.04
N GLY A 485 -15.26 14.35 -4.12
CA GLY A 485 -14.38 15.16 -4.95
C GLY A 485 -14.73 15.13 -6.44
N ILE A 486 -15.04 13.94 -6.99
CA ILE A 486 -15.47 13.79 -8.39
C ILE A 486 -16.84 14.45 -8.62
N LEU A 487 -17.79 14.28 -7.71
CA LEU A 487 -19.14 14.85 -7.84
C LEU A 487 -19.13 16.38 -7.70
N LEU A 488 -18.28 16.95 -6.85
CA LEU A 488 -18.05 18.40 -6.81
C LEU A 488 -17.50 18.90 -8.15
N THR A 489 -16.49 18.22 -8.69
CA THR A 489 -15.91 18.52 -10.01
C THR A 489 -16.99 18.49 -11.09
N LEU A 490 -17.79 17.42 -11.15
CA LEU A 490 -18.87 17.28 -12.13
C LEU A 490 -19.95 18.35 -11.95
N GLY A 491 -20.37 18.67 -10.72
CA GLY A 491 -21.37 19.70 -10.46
C GLY A 491 -20.91 21.08 -10.94
N ILE A 492 -19.63 21.41 -10.73
CA ILE A 492 -19.01 22.64 -11.24
C ILE A 492 -19.00 22.65 -12.77
N LEU A 493 -18.54 21.56 -13.40
CA LEU A 493 -18.51 21.46 -14.85
C LEU A 493 -19.91 21.58 -15.46
N ILE A 494 -20.90 20.84 -14.94
CA ILE A 494 -22.30 20.89 -15.43
C ILE A 494 -22.84 22.33 -15.37
N SER A 495 -22.60 23.04 -14.25
CA SER A 495 -23.03 24.44 -14.09
C SER A 495 -22.36 25.43 -15.05
N THR A 496 -21.31 25.00 -15.76
CA THR A 496 -20.63 25.83 -16.77
C THR A 496 -21.33 25.74 -18.13
N TRP A 497 -22.07 24.66 -18.39
CA TRP A 497 -22.69 24.37 -19.69
C TRP A 497 -24.20 24.60 -19.74
N ILE A 498 -24.84 24.77 -18.57
CA ILE A 498 -26.26 25.04 -18.39
C ILE A 498 -26.41 26.44 -17.82
#